data_AF-A0A7V5LTI7-F1
#
_entry.id   AF-A0A7V5LTI7-F1
#
_cell.length_a   1.000
_cell.length_b   1.000
_cell.length_c   1.000
_cell.angle_alpha   90.00
_cell.angle_beta   90.00
_cell.angle_gamma   90.00
#
_symmetry.space_group_name_H-M   'P 1'
#
loop_
_entity.id
_entity.type
_entity.pdbx_description
1 polymer ?
#
loop_
_entity_poly.entity_id
_entity_poly.type
_entity_poly.pdbx_seq_one_letter_code
_entity_poly.pdbx_strand_id
1 'polypeptide(L)'
;MDLGISGKNAVVLASTRGIGKACAKALLEEGVNVAICGRSSEVLENTLRLAVIGFAKTLSQQVAEYGVTINNIATGFTKTERIENLIVAKSEREKKSKEEVYQGMIKDIPMRRMATPDEIANAVLFLASEKASYITGVTLPVDGGYIKSTLA
;
A
#
# COMPACT_ATOMS: atom_id res chain seq x y z
N MET A 1 -16.52 9.67 -7.01
CA MET A 1 -17.51 9.22 -6.00
C MET A 1 -17.29 10.09 -4.79
N ASP A 2 -18.34 10.62 -4.15
CA ASP A 2 -18.15 11.37 -2.90
C ASP A 2 -17.81 10.40 -1.75
N LEU A 3 -16.60 10.57 -1.19
CA LEU A 3 -16.03 9.73 -0.15
C LEU A 3 -16.39 10.20 1.28
N GLY A 4 -16.99 11.38 1.43
CA GLY A 4 -17.40 11.91 2.74
C GLY A 4 -16.23 12.28 3.66
N ILE A 5 -15.03 12.49 3.12
CA ILE A 5 -13.82 12.78 3.92
C ILE A 5 -13.31 14.21 3.80
N SER A 6 -13.96 15.04 2.98
CA SER A 6 -13.60 16.45 2.83
C SER A 6 -13.61 17.18 4.18
N GLY A 7 -12.57 17.99 4.43
CA GLY A 7 -12.39 18.74 5.68
C GLY A 7 -11.83 17.94 6.86
N LYS A 8 -11.65 16.61 6.73
CA LYS A 8 -11.00 15.80 7.78
C LYS A 8 -9.48 16.03 7.81
N ASN A 9 -8.83 15.56 8.86
CA ASN A 9 -7.37 15.61 9.01
C ASN A 9 -6.77 14.21 8.88
N ALA A 10 -5.66 14.06 8.17
CA ALA A 10 -4.95 12.79 8.02
C ALA A 10 -3.45 12.94 8.29
N VAL A 11 -2.87 11.91 8.93
CA VAL A 11 -1.42 11.76 9.08
C VAL A 11 -0.97 10.61 8.20
N VAL A 12 -0.06 10.87 7.25
CA VAL A 12 0.50 9.85 6.37
C VAL A 12 1.98 9.68 6.66
N LEU A 13 2.34 8.52 7.19
CA LEU A 13 3.73 8.22 7.55
C LEU A 13 4.53 7.73 6.33
N ALA A 14 5.85 7.88 6.36
CA ALA A 14 6.78 7.46 5.31
C ALA A 14 6.36 7.90 3.88
N SER A 15 5.96 9.16 3.75
CA SER A 15 5.20 9.68 2.60
C SER A 15 5.97 10.70 1.75
N THR A 16 7.29 10.74 1.87
CA THR A 16 8.14 11.62 1.05
C THR A 16 8.25 11.18 -0.41
N ARG A 17 7.96 9.90 -0.71
CA ARG A 17 8.02 9.29 -2.06
C ARG A 17 7.16 8.01 -2.15
N GLY A 18 7.02 7.47 -3.36
CA GLY A 18 6.34 6.21 -3.61
C GLY A 18 4.87 6.19 -3.17
N ILE A 19 4.45 5.07 -2.57
CA ILE A 19 3.05 4.81 -2.18
C ILE A 19 2.56 5.84 -1.16
N GLY A 20 3.33 6.11 -0.10
CA GLY A 20 2.91 7.06 0.94
C GLY A 20 2.68 8.46 0.38
N LYS A 21 3.50 8.89 -0.60
CA LYS A 21 3.30 10.17 -1.30
C LYS A 21 2.03 10.18 -2.14
N ALA A 22 1.73 9.08 -2.84
CA ALA A 22 0.50 8.96 -3.63
C ALA A 22 -0.75 9.00 -2.73
N CYS A 23 -0.71 8.32 -1.58
CA CYS A 23 -1.79 8.36 -0.59
C CYS A 23 -2.01 9.78 -0.05
N ALA A 24 -0.94 10.48 0.31
CA ALA A 24 -1.02 11.87 0.78
C ALA A 24 -1.62 12.80 -0.29
N LYS A 25 -1.25 12.64 -1.57
CA LYS A 25 -1.83 13.41 -2.68
C LYS A 25 -3.31 13.11 -2.89
N ALA A 26 -3.68 11.83 -2.94
CA ALA A 26 -5.07 11.43 -3.12
C ALA A 26 -5.97 11.97 -2.00
N LEU A 27 -5.50 11.97 -0.74
CA LEU A 27 -6.21 12.58 0.38
C LEU A 27 -6.37 14.11 0.22
N LEU A 28 -5.33 14.81 -0.24
CA LEU A 28 -5.42 16.25 -0.51
C LEU A 28 -6.44 16.56 -1.62
N GLU A 29 -6.50 15.72 -2.66
CA GLU A 29 -7.44 15.87 -3.78
C GLU A 29 -8.92 15.71 -3.33
N GLU A 30 -9.17 14.91 -2.29
CA GLU A 30 -10.49 14.77 -1.65
C GLU A 30 -10.79 15.89 -0.62
N GLY A 31 -9.90 16.87 -0.47
CA GLY A 31 -10.08 18.00 0.45
C GLY A 31 -9.74 17.70 1.91
N VAL A 32 -8.90 16.69 2.18
CA VAL A 32 -8.39 16.35 3.52
C VAL A 32 -7.16 17.22 3.84
N ASN A 33 -7.04 17.70 5.07
CA ASN A 33 -5.81 18.33 5.55
C ASN A 33 -4.77 17.25 5.88
N VAL A 34 -3.60 17.28 5.26
CA VAL A 34 -2.62 16.19 5.38
C VAL A 34 -1.33 16.63 6.06
N ALA A 35 -0.93 15.91 7.10
CA ALA A 35 0.42 15.96 7.67
C ALA A 35 1.24 14.75 7.20
N ILE A 36 2.50 14.97 6.81
CA ILE A 36 3.41 13.93 6.31
C ILE A 36 4.67 13.81 7.17
N CYS A 37 5.29 12.62 7.22
CA CYS A 37 6.59 12.42 7.85
C CYS A 37 7.49 11.45 7.07
N GLY A 38 8.81 11.52 7.26
CA GLY A 38 9.77 10.61 6.62
C GLY A 38 11.14 10.58 7.31
N ARG A 39 11.83 9.43 7.21
CA ARG A 39 13.22 9.19 7.64
C ARG A 39 13.94 8.32 6.59
N SER A 40 15.27 8.38 6.53
CA SER A 40 16.10 7.77 5.47
C SER A 40 16.74 6.42 5.82
N SER A 41 16.12 5.58 6.64
CA SER A 41 16.71 4.29 7.06
C SER A 41 15.77 3.10 6.80
N GLU A 42 16.28 2.06 6.14
CA GLU A 42 15.62 0.78 5.88
C GLU A 42 16.28 -0.33 6.69
N VAL A 43 15.57 -0.97 7.63
CA VAL A 43 15.88 -2.33 8.13
C VAL A 43 14.60 -3.01 8.66
N LEU A 44 14.50 -4.33 8.38
CA LEU A 44 13.59 -5.39 8.83
C LEU A 44 12.28 -5.58 8.04
N GLU A 45 12.16 -6.73 7.34
CA GLU A 45 10.86 -7.10 6.77
C GLU A 45 10.65 -8.60 6.54
N ASN A 46 9.72 -9.20 7.28
CA ASN A 46 8.90 -10.38 6.95
C ASN A 46 8.23 -10.82 8.26
N THR A 47 8.99 -10.96 9.34
CA THR A 47 8.48 -11.25 10.70
C THR A 47 7.58 -10.14 11.24
N LEU A 48 7.93 -8.87 10.98
CA LEU A 48 7.12 -7.71 11.39
C LEU A 48 5.77 -7.63 10.65
N ARG A 49 5.69 -8.08 9.39
CA ARG A 49 4.44 -8.00 8.62
C ARG A 49 3.36 -8.87 9.25
N LEU A 50 3.69 -10.09 9.65
CA LEU A 50 2.76 -10.98 10.33
C LEU A 50 2.35 -10.43 11.70
N ALA A 51 3.29 -9.86 12.46
CA ALA A 51 2.99 -9.23 13.74
C ALA A 51 2.02 -8.04 13.58
N VAL A 52 2.23 -7.19 12.58
CA VAL A 52 1.34 -6.06 12.27
C VAL A 52 -0.03 -6.54 11.84
N ILE A 53 -0.13 -7.58 11.01
CA ILE A 53 -1.43 -8.15 10.59
C ILE A 53 -2.22 -8.66 11.80
N GLY A 54 -1.60 -9.47 12.66
CA GLY A 54 -2.26 -10.00 13.86
C GLY A 54 -2.64 -8.91 14.87
N PHE A 55 -1.75 -7.93 15.06
CA PHE A 55 -2.01 -6.78 15.92
C PHE A 55 -3.18 -5.94 15.40
N ALA A 56 -3.16 -5.56 14.11
CA ALA A 56 -4.24 -4.81 13.48
C ALA A 56 -5.58 -5.54 13.60
N LYS A 57 -5.60 -6.87 13.41
CA LYS A 57 -6.82 -7.66 13.58
C LYS A 57 -7.36 -7.58 15.01
N THR A 58 -6.49 -7.80 16.00
CA THR A 58 -6.89 -7.77 17.41
C THR A 58 -7.39 -6.39 17.80
N LEU A 59 -6.64 -5.35 17.45
CA LEU A 59 -6.98 -3.97 17.78
C LEU A 59 -8.28 -3.52 17.09
N SER A 60 -8.51 -3.93 15.84
CA SER A 60 -9.74 -3.60 15.10
C SER A 60 -11.01 -4.00 15.84
N GLN A 61 -10.99 -5.14 16.56
CA GLN A 61 -12.13 -5.62 17.34
C GLN A 61 -12.33 -4.78 18.60
N GLN A 62 -11.24 -4.33 19.22
CA GLN A 62 -11.27 -3.56 20.47
C GLN A 62 -11.77 -2.13 20.26
N VAL A 63 -11.57 -1.56 19.07
CA VAL A 63 -11.91 -0.15 18.81
C VAL A 63 -13.16 0.03 17.93
N ALA A 64 -13.72 -1.06 17.40
CA ALA A 64 -14.84 -1.00 16.46
C ALA A 64 -16.09 -0.32 17.06
N GLU A 65 -16.35 -0.50 18.36
CA GLU A 65 -17.50 0.13 19.04
C GLU A 65 -17.43 1.67 19.04
N TYR A 66 -16.23 2.23 18.91
CA TYR A 66 -16.01 3.68 18.82
C TYR A 66 -16.10 4.22 17.39
N GLY A 67 -16.51 3.38 16.41
CA GLY A 67 -16.55 3.75 15.00
C GLY A 67 -15.19 3.89 14.34
N VAL A 68 -14.12 3.36 14.95
CA VAL A 68 -12.77 3.37 14.41
C VAL A 68 -12.52 2.08 13.63
N THR A 69 -12.10 2.22 12.36
CA THR A 69 -11.72 1.09 11.51
C THR A 69 -10.21 0.97 11.39
N ILE A 70 -9.71 -0.28 11.35
CA ILE A 70 -8.28 -0.57 11.18
C ILE A 70 -8.13 -1.64 10.12
N ASN A 71 -7.44 -1.31 9.02
CA ASN A 71 -7.26 -2.20 7.89
C ASN A 71 -5.81 -2.12 7.38
N ASN A 72 -5.36 -3.20 6.75
CA ASN A 72 -4.06 -3.27 6.09
C ASN A 72 -4.24 -3.38 4.57
N ILE A 73 -3.26 -2.90 3.81
CA ILE A 73 -3.14 -3.17 2.38
C ILE A 73 -1.90 -4.03 2.14
N ALA A 74 -2.11 -5.21 1.54
CA ALA A 74 -1.04 -6.10 1.09
C ALA A 74 -0.75 -5.80 -0.39
N THR A 75 0.24 -4.95 -0.64
CA THR A 75 0.59 -4.52 -1.99
C THR A 75 1.42 -5.57 -2.73
N GLY A 76 1.10 -5.80 -4.00
CA GLY A 76 2.00 -6.50 -4.92
C GLY A 76 3.16 -5.61 -5.40
N PHE A 77 3.71 -5.93 -6.57
CA PHE A 77 4.76 -5.10 -7.17
C PHE A 77 4.18 -3.76 -7.66
N THR A 78 4.69 -2.66 -7.10
CA THR A 78 4.25 -1.29 -7.42
C THR A 78 5.42 -0.47 -7.97
N LYS A 79 5.19 0.23 -9.09
CA LYS A 79 6.17 1.08 -9.77
C LYS A 79 6.56 2.27 -8.88
N THR A 80 7.67 2.12 -8.16
CA THR A 80 8.21 3.11 -7.22
C THR A 80 9.72 3.23 -7.45
N GLU A 81 10.30 4.36 -7.08
CA GLU A 81 11.76 4.59 -7.15
C GLU A 81 12.56 3.44 -6.49
N ARG A 82 12.08 2.90 -5.38
CA ARG A 82 12.69 1.75 -4.69
C ARG A 82 12.71 0.49 -5.57
N ILE A 83 11.63 0.21 -6.30
CA ILE A 83 11.56 -0.93 -7.22
C ILE A 83 12.42 -0.69 -8.46
N GLU A 84 12.49 0.54 -8.96
CA GLU A 84 13.41 0.89 -10.06
C GLU A 84 14.86 0.65 -9.66
N ASN A 85 15.28 1.11 -8.48
CA ASN A 85 16.62 0.85 -7.94
C ASN A 85 16.88 -0.65 -7.75
N LEU A 86 15.87 -1.41 -7.32
CA LEU A 86 15.96 -2.87 -7.22
C LEU A 86 16.16 -3.54 -8.60
N ILE A 87 15.46 -3.06 -9.63
CA ILE A 87 15.62 -3.56 -11.01
C ILE A 87 17.04 -3.27 -11.50
N VAL A 88 17.56 -2.06 -11.27
CA VAL A 88 18.94 -1.69 -11.62
C VAL A 88 19.95 -2.61 -10.93
N ALA A 89 19.86 -2.75 -9.61
CA ALA A 89 20.78 -3.59 -8.84
C ALA A 89 20.70 -5.07 -9.25
N LYS A 90 19.50 -5.58 -9.56
CA LYS A 90 19.32 -6.97 -10.03
C LYS A 90 19.84 -7.16 -11.46
N SER A 91 19.67 -6.17 -12.34
CA SER A 91 20.19 -6.17 -13.71
C SER A 91 21.72 -6.27 -13.71
N GLU A 92 22.40 -5.48 -12.87
CA GLU A 92 23.86 -5.53 -12.71
C GLU A 92 24.33 -6.87 -12.15
N ARG A 93 23.68 -7.36 -11.08
CA ARG A 93 24.05 -8.62 -10.42
C ARG A 93 23.85 -9.84 -11.32
N GLU A 94 22.76 -9.89 -12.08
CA GLU A 94 22.42 -11.04 -12.93
C GLU A 94 22.94 -10.91 -14.37
N LYS A 95 23.60 -9.78 -14.71
CA LYS A 95 24.07 -9.48 -16.07
C LYS A 95 22.97 -9.59 -17.13
N LYS A 96 21.75 -9.17 -16.78
CA LYS A 96 20.58 -9.12 -17.67
C LYS A 96 20.22 -7.68 -17.95
N SER A 97 19.57 -7.42 -19.08
CA SER A 97 18.99 -6.10 -19.33
C SER A 97 17.90 -5.77 -18.30
N LYS A 98 17.67 -4.47 -18.06
CA LYS A 98 16.59 -4.00 -17.19
C LYS A 98 15.22 -4.52 -17.66
N GLU A 99 15.03 -4.61 -18.97
CA GLU A 99 13.80 -5.13 -19.56
C GLU A 99 13.59 -6.61 -19.24
N GLU A 100 14.62 -7.45 -19.38
CA GLU A 100 14.53 -8.87 -19.00
C GLU A 100 14.22 -9.06 -17.51
N VAL A 101 14.81 -8.24 -16.65
CA VAL A 101 14.51 -8.26 -15.20
C VAL A 101 13.06 -7.85 -14.94
N TYR A 102 12.59 -6.78 -15.58
CA TYR A 102 11.22 -6.31 -15.46
C TYR A 102 10.20 -7.35 -15.96
N GLN A 103 10.43 -7.93 -17.14
CA GLN A 103 9.63 -9.01 -17.69
C GLN A 103 9.60 -10.23 -16.77
N GLY A 104 10.74 -10.56 -16.15
CA GLY A 104 10.83 -11.62 -15.15
C GLY A 104 9.98 -11.35 -13.90
N MET A 105 9.90 -10.10 -13.43
CA MET A 105 9.09 -9.72 -12.27
C MET A 105 7.58 -9.76 -12.56
N ILE A 106 7.16 -9.31 -13.75
CA ILE A 106 5.73 -9.27 -14.09
C ILE A 106 5.18 -10.61 -14.61
N LYS A 107 6.07 -11.57 -14.93
CA LYS A 107 5.70 -12.89 -15.46
C LYS A 107 4.74 -13.65 -14.54
N ASP A 108 4.90 -13.51 -13.23
CA ASP A 108 4.07 -14.22 -12.26
C ASP A 108 2.85 -13.43 -11.80
N ILE A 109 2.70 -12.18 -12.27
CA ILE A 109 1.53 -11.34 -12.00
C ILE A 109 0.47 -11.64 -13.08
N PRO A 110 -0.73 -12.14 -12.73
CA PRO A 110 -1.78 -12.41 -13.72
C PRO A 110 -2.15 -11.20 -14.59
N MET A 111 -2.19 -9.99 -14.02
CA MET A 111 -2.41 -8.74 -14.77
C MET A 111 -1.24 -8.32 -15.69
N ARG A 112 -0.09 -9.03 -15.66
CA ARG A 112 1.09 -8.79 -16.51
C ARG A 112 1.66 -7.37 -16.44
N ARG A 113 1.46 -6.70 -15.32
CA ARG A 113 2.00 -5.36 -15.06
C ARG A 113 2.17 -5.14 -13.56
N MET A 114 3.07 -4.24 -13.22
CA MET A 114 3.12 -3.65 -11.87
C MET A 114 2.00 -2.62 -11.71
N ALA A 115 1.49 -2.47 -10.49
CA ALA A 115 0.56 -1.40 -10.13
C ALA A 115 1.27 -0.04 -10.16
N THR A 116 0.52 1.04 -10.41
CA THR A 116 0.98 2.40 -10.12
C THR A 116 0.78 2.73 -8.64
N PRO A 117 1.52 3.70 -8.08
CA PRO A 117 1.27 4.18 -6.72
C PRO A 117 -0.17 4.67 -6.51
N ASP A 118 -0.77 5.27 -7.53
CA ASP A 118 -2.14 5.81 -7.46
C ASP A 118 -3.19 4.69 -7.36
N GLU A 119 -2.97 3.54 -8.00
CA GLU A 119 -3.84 2.38 -7.85
C GLU A 119 -3.84 1.86 -6.40
N ILE A 120 -2.70 1.91 -5.72
CA ILE A 120 -2.62 1.56 -4.30
C ILE A 120 -3.32 2.65 -3.45
N ALA A 121 -3.08 3.92 -3.77
CA ALA A 121 -3.68 5.05 -3.07
C ALA A 121 -5.21 5.02 -3.13
N ASN A 122 -5.79 4.64 -4.27
CA ASN A 122 -7.25 4.51 -4.42
C ASN A 122 -7.86 3.51 -3.43
N ALA A 123 -7.19 2.39 -3.17
CA ALA A 123 -7.63 1.42 -2.17
C ALA A 123 -7.53 1.98 -0.74
N VAL A 124 -6.45 2.72 -0.43
CA VAL A 124 -6.31 3.43 0.86
C VAL A 124 -7.44 4.43 1.04
N LEU A 125 -7.70 5.23 0.01
CA LEU A 125 -8.68 6.29 0.02
C LEU A 125 -10.10 5.74 0.24
N PHE A 126 -10.43 4.63 -0.43
CA PHE A 126 -11.69 3.94 -0.21
C PHE A 126 -11.80 3.43 1.23
N LEU A 127 -10.78 2.76 1.77
CA LEU A 127 -10.80 2.25 3.15
C LEU A 127 -10.86 3.35 4.21
N ALA A 128 -10.33 4.54 3.92
CA ALA A 128 -10.41 5.72 4.79
C ALA A 128 -11.76 6.46 4.67
N SER A 129 -12.57 6.15 3.66
CA SER A 129 -13.82 6.84 3.37
C SER A 129 -14.97 6.42 4.30
N GLU A 130 -16.00 7.26 4.40
CA GLU A 130 -17.23 6.91 5.13
C GLU A 130 -17.98 5.73 4.48
N LYS A 131 -17.74 5.48 3.18
CA LYS A 131 -18.29 4.35 2.44
C LYS A 131 -17.73 2.99 2.92
N ALA A 132 -16.57 2.99 3.56
CA ALA A 132 -15.95 1.80 4.14
C ALA A 132 -16.22 1.66 5.65
N SER A 133 -17.22 2.36 6.19
CA SER A 133 -17.55 2.40 7.64
C SER A 133 -17.83 1.04 8.28
N TYR A 134 -18.13 -0.01 7.50
CA TYR A 134 -18.32 -1.38 8.00
C TYR A 134 -17.17 -2.34 7.65
N ILE A 135 -16.04 -1.81 7.17
CA ILE A 135 -14.85 -2.59 6.80
C ILE A 135 -13.78 -2.34 7.87
N THR A 136 -13.54 -3.32 8.74
CA THR A 136 -12.49 -3.26 9.77
C THR A 136 -11.85 -4.63 9.98
N GLY A 137 -10.56 -4.64 10.29
CA GLY A 137 -9.76 -5.83 10.56
C GLY A 137 -9.46 -6.68 9.34
N VAL A 138 -9.46 -6.10 8.13
CA VAL A 138 -9.09 -6.81 6.90
C VAL A 138 -7.67 -6.48 6.47
N THR A 139 -7.00 -7.45 5.84
CA THR A 139 -5.81 -7.21 5.04
C THR A 139 -6.22 -7.37 3.58
N LEU A 140 -6.33 -6.26 2.86
CA LEU A 140 -6.79 -6.22 1.47
C LEU A 140 -5.61 -6.42 0.51
N PRO A 141 -5.56 -7.51 -0.28
CA PRO A 141 -4.59 -7.65 -1.36
C PRO A 141 -4.85 -6.64 -2.48
N VAL A 142 -3.81 -5.91 -2.89
CA VAL A 142 -3.82 -5.03 -4.06
C VAL A 142 -2.58 -5.36 -4.88
N ASP A 143 -2.65 -6.44 -5.65
CA ASP A 143 -1.46 -7.12 -6.17
C ASP A 143 -1.59 -7.65 -7.61
N GLY A 144 -2.70 -7.38 -8.29
CA GLY A 144 -2.96 -7.86 -9.64
C GLY A 144 -3.11 -9.38 -9.76
N GLY A 145 -3.50 -10.05 -8.66
CA GLY A 145 -3.71 -11.51 -8.59
C GLY A 145 -2.44 -12.31 -8.29
N TYR A 146 -1.37 -11.65 -7.83
CA TYR A 146 -0.08 -12.30 -7.60
C TYR A 146 -0.13 -13.36 -6.47
N ILE A 147 -0.86 -13.07 -5.39
CA ILE A 147 -1.11 -14.00 -4.29
C ILE A 147 -2.04 -15.11 -4.79
N LYS A 148 -1.53 -16.35 -4.75
CA LYS A 148 -2.23 -17.56 -5.22
C LYS A 148 -3.12 -18.22 -4.16
N SER A 149 -3.10 -17.70 -2.94
CA SER A 149 -3.87 -18.22 -1.81
C SER A 149 -5.23 -17.52 -1.74
N THR A 150 -6.25 -18.27 -1.34
CA THR A 150 -7.58 -17.72 -1.00
C THR A 150 -7.59 -17.00 0.36
N LEU A 151 -6.58 -17.25 1.19
CA LEU A 151 -6.37 -16.60 2.49
C LEU A 151 -5.09 -15.78 2.42
N ALA A 152 -5.18 -14.47 2.71
CA ALA A 152 -4.03 -13.58 2.85
C ALA A 152 -3.22 -13.90 4.11
#